data_AF-A0A0D3J1Y7-F1
#
_entry.id   AF-A0A0D3J1Y7-F1
#
_cell.length_a   1.000
_cell.length_b   1.000
_cell.length_c   1.000
_cell.angle_alpha   90.00
_cell.angle_beta   90.00
_cell.angle_gamma   90.00
#
_symmetry.space_group_name_H-M   'P 1'
#
loop_
_entity.id
_entity.type
_entity.pdbx_description
1 polymer ?
#
loop_
_entity_poly.entity_id
_entity_poly.type
_entity_poly.pdbx_seq_one_letter_code
_entity_poly.pdbx_strand_id
1 'polypeptide(L)'
;MVETFALDVLGALQPALPHLLRASDAKEIAAAVALVNQIVLKFKGSVAASVSPVVAALSAAVFAQLAALEGAVAAEVGGGGRASMSEGARERHALLRGYFTFLHSLVHCDLAAVLCDANNLPLLDAALGRLLQGCVEGPDLTLQRQCFAVLQKLVEHLGGADETFDTYIRERMLPACFGALSQPHFRLADAAALQLLEAVAALQVAMLAKLGRPFAAHLHDVYLPQQLQCSPAFCDEYAALLAAGEPRALRDFLRSHLLAAGGGKS
;
A
#
# COMPACT_ATOMS: atom_id res chain seq x y z
N MET A 1 -20.41 -6.83 26.84
CA MET A 1 -19.81 -5.82 27.76
C MET A 1 -18.51 -5.24 27.20
N VAL A 2 -17.58 -6.04 26.67
CA VAL A 2 -16.33 -5.51 26.08
C VAL A 2 -16.55 -4.92 24.67
N GLU A 3 -17.44 -5.51 23.86
CA GLU A 3 -17.81 -4.98 22.53
C GLU A 3 -18.60 -3.67 22.63
N THR A 4 -19.51 -3.57 23.60
CA THR A 4 -20.24 -2.33 23.89
C THR A 4 -19.29 -1.19 24.24
N PHE A 5 -18.25 -1.46 25.04
CA PHE A 5 -17.24 -0.44 25.37
C PHE A 5 -16.50 0.09 24.12
N ALA A 6 -16.19 -0.75 23.14
CA ALA A 6 -15.53 -0.31 21.91
C ALA A 6 -16.43 0.61 21.07
N LEU A 7 -17.71 0.26 20.96
CA LEU A 7 -18.70 1.05 20.26
C LEU A 7 -18.95 2.39 20.99
N ASP A 8 -18.99 2.37 22.32
CA ASP A 8 -19.12 3.58 23.14
C ASP A 8 -17.90 4.50 22.98
N VAL A 9 -16.68 3.94 22.99
CA VAL A 9 -15.45 4.69 22.76
C VAL A 9 -15.41 5.29 21.35
N LEU A 10 -15.72 4.51 20.31
CA LEU A 10 -15.76 5.01 18.94
C LEU A 10 -16.87 6.04 18.74
N GLY A 11 -18.04 5.83 19.33
CA GLY A 11 -19.17 6.77 19.29
C GLY A 11 -18.84 8.10 19.98
N ALA A 12 -18.11 8.06 21.10
CA ALA A 12 -17.62 9.27 21.76
C ALA A 12 -16.49 9.97 20.98
N LEU A 13 -15.60 9.19 20.33
CA LEU A 13 -14.53 9.73 19.51
C LEU A 13 -15.06 10.41 18.25
N GLN A 14 -16.03 9.81 17.55
CA GLN A 14 -16.49 10.29 16.24
C GLN A 14 -16.79 11.80 16.15
N PRO A 15 -17.57 12.42 17.06
CA PRO A 15 -17.84 13.86 17.00
C PRO A 15 -16.67 14.74 17.46
N ALA A 16 -15.85 14.25 18.41
CA ALA A 16 -14.76 15.03 19.00
C ALA A 16 -13.48 14.96 18.16
N LEU A 17 -13.23 13.82 17.50
CA LEU A 17 -11.97 13.49 16.87
C LEU A 17 -11.55 14.48 15.78
N PRO A 18 -12.41 14.96 14.86
CA PRO A 18 -12.01 15.97 13.87
C PRO A 18 -11.52 17.28 14.52
N HIS A 19 -12.09 17.66 15.67
CA HIS A 19 -11.71 18.86 16.40
C HIS A 19 -10.38 18.67 17.13
N LEU A 20 -10.19 17.51 17.77
CA LEU A 20 -8.95 17.14 18.46
C LEU A 20 -7.79 17.08 17.46
N LEU A 21 -7.96 16.36 16.33
CA LEU A 21 -6.91 16.16 15.34
C LEU A 21 -6.46 17.46 14.66
N ARG A 22 -7.33 18.48 14.56
CA ARG A 22 -6.98 19.76 13.93
C ARG A 22 -5.93 20.53 14.74
N ALA A 23 -5.90 20.36 16.05
CA ALA A 23 -4.94 21.01 16.94
C ALA A 23 -3.72 20.13 17.24
N SER A 24 -3.69 18.89 16.72
CA SER A 24 -2.70 17.89 17.08
C SER A 24 -1.44 17.92 16.23
N ASP A 25 -0.32 17.55 16.87
CA ASP A 25 0.95 17.34 16.18
C ASP A 25 1.06 15.93 15.56
N ALA A 26 2.17 15.66 14.86
CA ALA A 26 2.40 14.37 14.21
C ALA A 26 2.43 13.18 15.19
N LYS A 27 2.92 13.39 16.42
CA LYS A 27 3.04 12.33 17.44
C LYS A 27 1.68 12.00 18.02
N GLU A 28 0.86 13.00 18.28
CA GLU A 28 -0.52 12.84 18.75
C GLU A 28 -1.40 12.17 17.69
N ILE A 29 -1.29 12.58 16.41
CA ILE A 29 -2.00 11.92 15.31
C ILE A 29 -1.55 10.45 15.20
N ALA A 30 -0.25 10.17 15.28
CA ALA A 30 0.26 8.80 15.25
C ALA A 30 -0.26 7.96 16.43
N ALA A 31 -0.37 8.54 17.63
CA ALA A 31 -0.94 7.87 18.80
C ALA A 31 -2.45 7.58 18.60
N ALA A 32 -3.21 8.51 18.02
CA ALA A 32 -4.62 8.30 17.69
C ALA A 32 -4.80 7.18 16.65
N VAL A 33 -3.98 7.16 15.60
CA VAL A 33 -3.96 6.07 14.61
C VAL A 33 -3.66 4.72 15.29
N ALA A 34 -2.66 4.67 16.17
CA ALA A 34 -2.31 3.45 16.89
C ALA A 34 -3.44 2.96 17.81
N LEU A 35 -4.12 3.86 18.50
CA LEU A 35 -5.27 3.54 19.36
C LEU A 35 -6.42 2.92 18.54
N VAL A 36 -6.82 3.57 17.44
CA VAL A 36 -7.90 3.07 16.59
C VAL A 36 -7.49 1.75 15.93
N ASN A 37 -6.22 1.59 15.55
CA ASN A 37 -5.70 0.33 15.05
C ASN A 37 -5.86 -0.83 16.06
N GLN A 38 -5.58 -0.58 17.34
CA GLN A 38 -5.78 -1.59 18.40
C GLN A 38 -7.26 -1.96 18.56
N ILE A 39 -8.18 -1.00 18.43
CA ILE A 39 -9.63 -1.26 18.45
C ILE A 39 -10.00 -2.14 17.24
N VAL A 40 -9.54 -1.81 16.03
CA VAL A 40 -9.78 -2.61 14.82
C VAL A 40 -9.27 -4.03 14.99
N LEU A 41 -8.04 -4.23 15.45
CA LEU A 41 -7.47 -5.57 15.61
C LEU A 41 -8.22 -6.41 16.66
N LYS A 42 -8.70 -5.75 17.73
CA LYS A 42 -9.40 -6.42 18.83
C LYS A 42 -10.85 -6.78 18.47
N PHE A 43 -11.55 -5.89 17.77
CA PHE A 43 -13.00 -5.99 17.55
C PHE A 43 -13.38 -6.33 16.10
N LYS A 44 -12.47 -6.17 15.14
CA LYS A 44 -12.58 -6.62 13.73
C LYS A 44 -13.89 -6.15 13.09
N GLY A 45 -14.61 -7.07 12.43
CA GLY A 45 -15.89 -6.82 11.77
C GLY A 45 -16.96 -6.11 12.62
N SER A 46 -16.93 -6.29 13.95
CA SER A 46 -17.95 -5.71 14.84
C SER A 46 -17.93 -4.17 14.89
N VAL A 47 -16.81 -3.53 14.54
CA VAL A 47 -16.67 -2.07 14.55
C VAL A 47 -16.75 -1.44 13.16
N ALA A 48 -17.07 -2.21 12.10
CA ALA A 48 -17.04 -1.75 10.71
C ALA A 48 -17.81 -0.43 10.48
N ALA A 49 -19.05 -0.36 10.97
CA ALA A 49 -19.90 0.82 10.78
C ALA A 49 -19.39 2.05 11.56
N SER A 50 -18.91 1.83 12.79
CA SER A 50 -18.46 2.91 13.67
C SER A 50 -17.06 3.42 13.32
N VAL A 51 -16.20 2.57 12.74
CA VAL A 51 -14.82 2.93 12.41
C VAL A 51 -14.72 3.70 11.09
N SER A 52 -15.68 3.56 10.18
CA SER A 52 -15.69 4.26 8.89
C SER A 52 -15.49 5.78 8.96
N PRO A 53 -16.31 6.55 9.71
CA PRO A 53 -16.13 7.99 9.83
C PRO A 53 -14.83 8.36 10.57
N VAL A 54 -14.36 7.49 11.46
CA VAL A 54 -13.09 7.65 12.19
C VAL A 54 -11.89 7.48 11.25
N VAL A 55 -11.94 6.52 10.31
CA VAL A 55 -10.90 6.30 9.29
C VAL A 55 -10.77 7.54 8.39
N ALA A 56 -11.89 8.13 7.99
CA ALA A 56 -11.89 9.33 7.16
C ALA A 56 -11.24 10.51 7.89
N ALA A 57 -11.61 10.75 9.16
CA ALA A 57 -11.03 11.81 9.97
C ALA A 57 -9.51 11.62 10.19
N LEU A 58 -9.07 10.40 10.52
CA LEU A 58 -7.66 10.07 10.70
C LEU A 58 -6.87 10.22 9.41
N SER A 59 -7.39 9.73 8.28
CA SER A 59 -6.72 9.82 6.98
C SER A 59 -6.54 11.28 6.56
N ALA A 60 -7.57 12.12 6.72
CA ALA A 60 -7.49 13.54 6.43
C ALA A 60 -6.42 14.24 7.29
N ALA A 61 -6.39 13.96 8.60
CA ALA A 61 -5.38 14.52 9.51
C ALA A 61 -3.96 14.06 9.16
N VAL A 62 -3.78 12.77 8.87
CA VAL A 62 -2.50 12.20 8.41
C VAL A 62 -2.04 12.89 7.14
N PHE A 63 -2.90 13.06 6.13
CA PHE A 63 -2.52 13.68 4.86
C PHE A 63 -2.17 15.16 5.01
N ALA A 64 -2.93 15.91 5.83
CA ALA A 64 -2.61 17.29 6.14
C ALA A 64 -1.24 17.42 6.82
N GLN A 65 -0.96 16.56 7.82
CA GLN A 65 0.31 16.58 8.54
C GLN A 65 1.49 16.13 7.67
N LEU A 66 1.29 15.13 6.81
CA LEU A 66 2.31 14.71 5.84
C LEU A 66 2.65 15.84 4.87
N ALA A 67 1.67 16.57 4.36
CA ALA A 67 1.90 17.71 3.47
C ALA A 67 2.71 18.82 4.17
N ALA A 68 2.40 19.11 5.44
CA ALA A 68 3.17 20.08 6.24
C ALA A 68 4.62 19.65 6.46
N LEU A 69 4.85 18.37 6.82
CA LEU A 69 6.18 17.82 7.02
C LEU A 69 7.00 17.78 5.72
N GLU A 70 6.37 17.43 4.60
CA GLU A 70 7.02 17.42 3.28
C GLU A 70 7.45 18.84 2.85
N GLY A 71 6.61 19.85 3.10
CA GLY A 71 6.96 21.24 2.87
C GLY A 71 8.15 21.71 3.73
N ALA A 72 8.18 21.32 5.01
CA ALA A 72 9.28 21.66 5.91
C ALA A 72 10.61 21.00 5.47
N VAL A 73 10.58 19.71 5.14
CA VAL A 73 11.77 18.97 4.67
C VAL A 73 12.31 19.58 3.37
N ALA A 74 11.43 19.96 2.43
CA ALA A 74 11.87 20.59 1.18
C ALA A 74 12.57 21.94 1.41
N ALA A 75 12.09 22.74 2.39
CA ALA A 75 12.71 24.02 2.75
C ALA A 75 14.11 23.84 3.36
N GLU A 76 14.33 22.78 4.15
CA GLU A 76 15.63 22.48 4.77
C GLU A 76 16.70 22.04 3.76
N VAL A 77 16.31 21.25 2.75
CA VAL A 77 17.24 20.77 1.69
C VAL A 77 17.77 21.93 0.84
N GLY A 78 16.96 22.98 0.63
CA GLY A 78 17.38 24.20 -0.05
C GLY A 78 18.42 25.04 0.71
N GLY A 79 18.62 24.77 2.01
CA GLY A 79 19.49 25.54 2.91
C GLY A 79 20.93 25.03 3.08
N GLY A 80 21.36 24.01 2.32
CA GLY A 80 22.75 23.53 2.35
C GLY A 80 23.15 22.70 3.58
N GLY A 81 22.17 22.19 4.35
CA GLY A 81 22.41 21.35 5.53
C GLY A 81 22.93 19.95 5.19
N ARG A 82 23.88 19.45 6.00
CA ARG A 82 24.50 18.11 5.86
C ARG A 82 23.46 16.98 5.90
N ALA A 83 23.76 15.91 5.16
CA ALA A 83 22.99 14.68 4.94
C ALA A 83 22.72 13.81 6.20
N SER A 84 22.08 14.37 7.22
CA SER A 84 21.41 13.60 8.28
C SER A 84 19.91 13.63 8.02
N MET A 85 19.22 12.50 8.23
CA MET A 85 17.75 12.46 8.25
C MET A 85 17.25 13.52 9.23
N SER A 86 16.66 14.59 8.69
CA SER A 86 16.00 15.66 9.44
C SER A 86 14.96 15.06 10.39
N GLU A 87 14.71 15.74 11.51
CA GLU A 87 13.64 15.38 12.44
C GLU A 87 12.29 15.27 11.71
N GLY A 88 11.99 16.21 10.81
CA GLY A 88 10.76 16.17 10.00
C GLY A 88 10.68 14.94 9.09
N ALA A 89 11.81 14.49 8.54
CA ALA A 89 11.84 13.26 7.75
C ALA A 89 11.60 12.01 8.61
N ARG A 90 12.10 11.99 9.85
CA ARG A 90 11.85 10.88 10.81
C ARG A 90 10.39 10.83 11.23
N GLU A 91 9.79 11.98 11.53
CA GLU A 91 8.38 12.08 11.89
C GLU A 91 7.48 11.66 10.73
N ARG A 92 7.78 12.11 9.51
CA ARG A 92 7.10 11.67 8.28
C ARG A 92 7.12 10.15 8.14
N HIS A 93 8.29 9.52 8.29
CA HIS A 93 8.42 8.07 8.22
C HIS A 93 7.64 7.35 9.32
N ALA A 94 7.68 7.85 10.55
CA ALA A 94 6.93 7.26 11.67
C ALA A 94 5.41 7.33 11.42
N LEU A 95 4.92 8.46 10.93
CA LEU A 95 3.51 8.67 10.63
C LEU A 95 3.03 7.75 9.48
N LEU A 96 3.79 7.67 8.39
CA LEU A 96 3.50 6.75 7.27
C LEU A 96 3.48 5.29 7.72
N ARG A 97 4.44 4.87 8.55
CA ARG A 97 4.48 3.51 9.09
C ARG A 97 3.23 3.19 9.90
N GLY A 98 2.84 4.10 10.80
CA GLY A 98 1.62 3.95 11.59
C GLY A 98 0.38 3.85 10.71
N TYR A 99 0.26 4.74 9.72
CA TYR A 99 -0.88 4.77 8.80
C TYR A 99 -0.99 3.52 7.93
N PHE A 100 0.10 3.06 7.30
CA PHE A 100 0.05 1.84 6.48
C PHE A 100 -0.18 0.59 7.32
N THR A 101 0.36 0.53 8.55
CA THR A 101 0.04 -0.56 9.49
C THR A 101 -1.44 -0.58 9.82
N PHE A 102 -2.05 0.59 10.00
CA PHE A 102 -3.49 0.71 10.25
C PHE A 102 -4.33 0.28 9.04
N LEU A 103 -4.01 0.76 7.83
CA LEU A 103 -4.68 0.34 6.60
C LEU A 103 -4.56 -1.17 6.36
N HIS A 104 -3.36 -1.73 6.60
CA HIS A 104 -3.13 -3.16 6.54
C HIS A 104 -4.01 -3.93 7.54
N SER A 105 -4.16 -3.41 8.76
CA SER A 105 -4.99 -4.04 9.77
C SER A 105 -6.48 -4.01 9.43
N LEU A 106 -6.96 -2.95 8.78
CA LEU A 106 -8.33 -2.89 8.26
C LEU A 106 -8.57 -4.00 7.24
N VAL A 107 -7.74 -4.09 6.21
CA VAL A 107 -7.93 -5.14 5.17
C VAL A 107 -7.70 -6.55 5.72
N HIS A 108 -6.80 -6.71 6.70
CA HIS A 108 -6.56 -7.99 7.37
C HIS A 108 -7.75 -8.44 8.24
N CYS A 109 -8.55 -7.49 8.74
CA CYS A 109 -9.76 -7.78 9.51
C CYS A 109 -11.02 -7.83 8.63
N ASP A 110 -10.87 -8.00 7.31
CA ASP A 110 -11.94 -8.01 6.31
C ASP A 110 -12.77 -6.71 6.28
N LEU A 111 -12.15 -5.58 6.64
CA LEU A 111 -12.77 -4.25 6.62
C LEU A 111 -12.40 -3.43 5.38
N ALA A 112 -11.98 -4.06 4.27
CA ALA A 112 -11.60 -3.36 3.04
C ALA A 112 -12.73 -2.46 2.51
N ALA A 113 -14.00 -2.89 2.66
CA ALA A 113 -15.17 -2.11 2.26
C ALA A 113 -15.27 -0.74 2.96
N VAL A 114 -14.72 -0.60 4.17
CA VAL A 114 -14.68 0.68 4.89
C VAL A 114 -13.86 1.72 4.13
N LEU A 115 -12.77 1.31 3.48
CA LEU A 115 -11.92 2.22 2.70
C LEU A 115 -12.60 2.73 1.42
N CYS A 116 -13.66 2.05 0.97
CA CYS A 116 -14.33 2.30 -0.29
C CYS A 116 -15.74 2.88 -0.11
N ASP A 117 -16.19 3.09 1.13
CA ASP A 117 -17.51 3.64 1.40
C ASP A 117 -17.59 5.16 1.18
N ALA A 118 -18.79 5.71 1.28
CA ALA A 118 -19.05 7.13 1.00
C ALA A 118 -18.24 8.10 1.87
N ASN A 119 -17.81 7.70 3.08
CA ASN A 119 -17.02 8.56 3.97
C ASN A 119 -15.55 8.63 3.52
N ASN A 120 -15.03 7.52 2.99
CA ASN A 120 -13.60 7.37 2.69
C ASN A 120 -13.28 7.53 1.19
N LEU A 121 -14.27 7.38 0.31
CA LEU A 121 -14.10 7.52 -1.14
C LEU A 121 -13.41 8.84 -1.58
N PRO A 122 -13.70 10.02 -0.99
CA PRO A 122 -13.00 11.26 -1.37
C PRO A 122 -11.50 11.26 -1.07
N LEU A 123 -11.04 10.39 -0.16
CA LEU A 123 -9.65 10.27 0.28
C LEU A 123 -8.92 9.10 -0.40
N LEU A 124 -9.65 8.26 -1.14
CA LEU A 124 -9.12 7.01 -1.69
C LEU A 124 -7.99 7.24 -2.67
N ASP A 125 -8.10 8.20 -3.60
CA ASP A 125 -7.05 8.50 -4.57
C ASP A 125 -5.74 8.94 -3.89
N ALA A 126 -5.84 9.82 -2.89
CA ALA A 126 -4.69 10.23 -2.08
C ALA A 126 -4.09 9.04 -1.32
N ALA A 127 -4.92 8.17 -0.74
CA ALA A 127 -4.46 6.97 -0.05
C ALA A 127 -3.73 6.00 -1.00
N LEU A 128 -4.28 5.76 -2.20
CA LEU A 128 -3.68 4.92 -3.24
C LEU A 128 -2.32 5.48 -3.68
N GLY A 129 -2.22 6.79 -3.92
CA GLY A 129 -0.96 7.44 -4.25
C GLY A 129 0.11 7.23 -3.19
N ARG A 130 -0.25 7.36 -1.90
CA ARG A 130 0.67 7.11 -0.78
C ARG A 130 1.04 5.63 -0.65
N LEU A 131 0.10 4.70 -0.84
CA LEU A 131 0.37 3.26 -0.82
C LEU A 131 1.32 2.85 -1.94
N LEU A 132 1.14 3.37 -3.16
CA LEU A 132 2.05 3.10 -4.28
C LEU A 132 3.45 3.62 -4.01
N GLN A 133 3.57 4.83 -3.45
CA GLN A 133 4.87 5.33 -3.01
C GLN A 133 5.46 4.41 -1.93
N GLY A 134 4.65 3.97 -0.96
CA GLY A 134 5.06 3.05 0.09
C GLY A 134 5.51 1.67 -0.43
N CYS A 135 4.93 1.18 -1.52
CA CYS A 135 5.35 -0.07 -2.18
C CYS A 135 6.76 0.04 -2.77
N VAL A 136 7.11 1.19 -3.35
CA VAL A 136 8.39 1.38 -4.05
C VAL A 136 9.47 1.94 -3.12
N GLU A 137 9.14 2.99 -2.37
CA GLU A 137 10.08 3.78 -1.54
C GLU A 137 9.93 3.51 -0.04
N GLY A 138 9.22 2.45 0.35
CA GLY A 138 9.04 2.09 1.75
C GLY A 138 10.39 1.93 2.49
N PRO A 139 10.47 2.35 3.76
CA PRO A 139 11.72 2.36 4.55
C PRO A 139 12.26 0.96 4.86
N ASP A 140 11.40 -0.05 4.78
CA ASP A 140 11.73 -1.45 5.00
C ASP A 140 10.79 -2.37 4.19
N LEU A 141 11.28 -3.58 3.90
CA LEU A 141 10.56 -4.56 3.06
C LEU A 141 9.24 -5.03 3.71
N THR A 142 9.13 -4.96 5.04
CA THR A 142 7.92 -5.34 5.75
C THR A 142 6.79 -4.36 5.47
N LEU A 143 7.09 -3.06 5.53
CA LEU A 143 6.12 -2.02 5.21
C LEU A 143 5.72 -2.04 3.73
N GLN A 144 6.68 -2.21 2.81
CA GLN A 144 6.38 -2.38 1.38
C GLN A 144 5.41 -3.54 1.15
N ARG A 145 5.66 -4.70 1.79
CA ARG A 145 4.79 -5.88 1.71
C ARG A 145 3.38 -5.59 2.24
N GLN A 146 3.27 -4.84 3.34
CA GLN A 146 1.97 -4.43 3.88
C GLN A 146 1.21 -3.56 2.89
N CYS A 147 1.87 -2.58 2.25
CA CYS A 147 1.26 -1.76 1.21
C CYS A 147 0.74 -2.61 0.04
N PHE A 148 1.52 -3.58 -0.42
CA PHE A 148 1.08 -4.51 -1.47
C PHE A 148 -0.15 -5.32 -1.05
N ALA A 149 -0.21 -5.80 0.20
CA ALA A 149 -1.38 -6.52 0.70
C ALA A 149 -2.63 -5.63 0.79
N VAL A 150 -2.49 -4.34 1.15
CA VAL A 150 -3.61 -3.38 1.09
C VAL A 150 -4.09 -3.20 -0.35
N LEU A 151 -3.17 -2.94 -1.27
CA LEU A 151 -3.48 -2.78 -2.69
C LEU A 151 -4.16 -4.02 -3.27
N GLN A 152 -3.71 -5.22 -2.91
CA GLN A 152 -4.34 -6.48 -3.34
C GLN A 152 -5.80 -6.53 -2.92
N LYS A 153 -6.09 -6.21 -1.66
CA LYS A 153 -7.46 -6.23 -1.12
C LYS A 153 -8.35 -5.15 -1.74
N LEU A 154 -7.79 -4.00 -2.08
CA LEU A 154 -8.51 -2.95 -2.83
C LEU A 154 -8.81 -3.39 -4.27
N VAL A 155 -7.86 -4.03 -4.96
CA VAL A 155 -8.09 -4.62 -6.30
C VAL A 155 -9.18 -5.68 -6.24
N GLU A 156 -9.14 -6.56 -5.24
CA GLU A 156 -10.18 -7.58 -5.03
C GLU A 156 -11.58 -6.97 -4.82
N HIS A 157 -11.65 -5.78 -4.21
CA HIS A 157 -12.92 -5.12 -3.91
C HIS A 157 -13.45 -4.25 -5.08
N LEU A 158 -12.57 -3.51 -5.76
CA LEU A 158 -12.93 -2.47 -6.74
C LEU A 158 -12.61 -2.83 -8.19
N GLY A 159 -11.68 -3.77 -8.43
CA GLY A 159 -11.26 -4.13 -9.77
C GLY A 159 -12.39 -4.76 -10.60
N GLY A 160 -12.51 -4.33 -11.86
CA GLY A 160 -13.54 -4.76 -12.79
C GLY A 160 -14.89 -4.07 -12.62
N ALA A 161 -15.03 -3.14 -11.66
CA ALA A 161 -16.28 -2.41 -11.43
C ALA A 161 -16.34 -1.04 -12.15
N ASP A 162 -15.19 -0.39 -12.33
CA ASP A 162 -15.06 0.93 -12.95
C ASP A 162 -13.80 0.98 -13.82
N GLU A 163 -13.96 1.41 -15.08
CA GLU A 163 -12.86 1.54 -16.05
C GLU A 163 -11.78 2.53 -15.58
N THR A 164 -12.16 3.53 -14.78
CA THR A 164 -11.22 4.50 -14.21
C THR A 164 -10.24 3.80 -13.28
N PHE A 165 -10.75 2.93 -12.40
CA PHE A 165 -9.93 2.17 -11.47
C PHE A 165 -9.13 1.07 -12.18
N ASP A 166 -9.71 0.42 -13.19
CA ASP A 166 -8.99 -0.57 -14.00
C ASP A 166 -7.83 0.06 -14.79
N THR A 167 -8.01 1.28 -15.27
CA THR A 167 -6.93 2.08 -15.87
C THR A 167 -5.86 2.41 -14.84
N TYR A 168 -6.24 2.85 -13.64
CA TYR A 168 -5.30 3.08 -12.54
C TYR A 168 -4.48 1.82 -12.20
N ILE A 169 -5.12 0.64 -12.18
CA ILE A 169 -4.44 -0.63 -11.95
C ILE A 169 -3.36 -0.86 -13.00
N ARG A 170 -3.69 -0.71 -14.29
CA ARG A 170 -2.75 -0.94 -15.40
C ARG A 170 -1.62 0.09 -15.45
N GLU A 171 -1.93 1.36 -15.25
CA GLU A 171 -0.99 2.47 -15.49
C GLU A 171 -0.19 2.89 -14.26
N ARG A 172 -0.63 2.52 -13.06
CA ARG A 172 0.00 2.97 -11.80
C ARG A 172 0.38 1.81 -10.90
N MET A 173 -0.55 0.87 -10.65
CA MET A 173 -0.31 -0.22 -9.71
C MET A 173 0.60 -1.31 -10.28
N LEU A 174 0.40 -1.69 -11.55
CA LEU A 174 1.27 -2.65 -12.23
C LEU A 174 2.73 -2.14 -12.30
N PRO A 175 3.02 -0.88 -12.68
CA PRO A 175 4.38 -0.37 -12.61
C PRO A 175 5.01 -0.41 -11.22
N ALA A 176 4.25 -0.14 -10.16
CA ALA A 176 4.77 -0.18 -8.79
C ALA A 176 5.23 -1.60 -8.40
N CYS A 177 4.61 -2.65 -8.92
CA CYS A 177 5.02 -4.04 -8.71
C CYS A 177 6.48 -4.27 -9.12
N PHE A 178 6.85 -3.85 -10.33
CA PHE A 178 8.20 -4.03 -10.86
C PHE A 178 9.17 -2.94 -10.35
N GLY A 179 8.66 -1.73 -10.10
CA GLY A 179 9.42 -0.64 -9.51
C GLY A 179 9.97 -0.99 -8.12
N ALA A 180 9.20 -1.70 -7.30
CA ALA A 180 9.63 -2.17 -5.98
C ALA A 180 10.77 -3.21 -6.07
N LEU A 181 10.69 -4.13 -7.04
CA LEU A 181 11.69 -5.19 -7.25
C LEU A 181 13.00 -4.65 -7.88
N SER A 182 12.93 -3.48 -8.50
CA SER A 182 14.07 -2.82 -9.14
C SER A 182 14.84 -1.91 -8.19
N GLN A 183 14.43 -1.80 -6.92
CA GLN A 183 15.08 -0.91 -5.97
C GLN A 183 16.45 -1.44 -5.51
N PRO A 184 17.45 -0.55 -5.28
CA PRO A 184 18.79 -0.98 -4.86
C PRO A 184 18.85 -1.74 -3.52
N HIS A 185 17.89 -1.50 -2.62
CA HIS A 185 17.80 -2.18 -1.33
C HIS A 185 17.12 -3.55 -1.39
N PHE A 186 16.48 -3.89 -2.52
CA PHE A 186 15.84 -5.19 -2.69
C PHE A 186 16.90 -6.27 -2.94
N ARG A 187 17.08 -7.19 -1.99
CA ARG A 187 18.09 -8.26 -2.04
C ARG A 187 17.45 -9.63 -1.81
N LEU A 188 17.51 -10.48 -2.83
CA LEU A 188 16.90 -11.82 -2.84
C LEU A 188 17.48 -12.82 -1.82
N ALA A 189 18.56 -12.46 -1.13
CA ALA A 189 19.10 -13.24 -0.03
C ALA A 189 18.22 -13.17 1.23
N ASP A 190 17.42 -12.12 1.38
CA ASP A 190 16.63 -11.87 2.59
C ASP A 190 15.27 -12.55 2.54
N ALA A 191 14.87 -13.20 3.64
CA ALA A 191 13.54 -13.82 3.76
C ALA A 191 12.40 -12.80 3.54
N ALA A 192 12.60 -11.56 3.99
CA ALA A 192 11.64 -10.47 3.78
C ALA A 192 11.51 -10.07 2.30
N ALA A 193 12.56 -10.21 1.49
CA ALA A 193 12.51 -9.96 0.05
C ALA A 193 11.67 -11.04 -0.66
N LEU A 194 11.78 -12.30 -0.24
CA LEU A 194 10.93 -13.38 -0.76
C LEU A 194 9.46 -13.17 -0.41
N GLN A 195 9.17 -12.69 0.81
CA GLN A 195 7.80 -12.34 1.22
C GLN A 195 7.25 -11.15 0.44
N LEU A 196 8.08 -10.15 0.12
CA LEU A 196 7.68 -9.03 -0.73
C LEU A 196 7.38 -9.52 -2.16
N LEU A 197 8.25 -10.38 -2.72
CA LEU A 197 8.06 -10.95 -4.06
C LEU A 197 6.76 -11.77 -4.15
N GLU A 198 6.42 -12.53 -3.11
CA GLU A 198 5.13 -13.23 -3.02
C GLU A 198 3.94 -12.27 -2.97
N ALA A 199 4.05 -11.15 -2.25
CA ALA A 199 3.00 -10.13 -2.19
C ALA A 199 2.82 -9.42 -3.54
N VAL A 200 3.91 -9.15 -4.26
CA VAL A 200 3.87 -8.61 -5.63
C VAL A 200 3.15 -9.58 -6.57
N ALA A 201 3.53 -10.86 -6.54
CA ALA A 201 2.89 -11.90 -7.35
C ALA A 201 1.40 -12.04 -7.02
N ALA A 202 1.03 -12.02 -5.73
CA ALA A 202 -0.36 -12.11 -5.29
C ALA A 202 -1.19 -10.92 -5.78
N LEU A 203 -0.64 -9.70 -5.75
CA LEU A 203 -1.29 -8.52 -6.31
C LEU A 203 -1.54 -8.69 -7.82
N GLN A 204 -0.55 -9.14 -8.59
CA GLN A 204 -0.68 -9.33 -10.04
C GLN A 204 -1.72 -10.41 -10.37
N VAL A 205 -1.76 -11.50 -9.61
CA VAL A 205 -2.81 -12.54 -9.74
C VAL A 205 -4.19 -11.95 -9.46
N ALA A 206 -4.34 -11.13 -8.42
CA ALA A 206 -5.60 -10.44 -8.12
C ALA A 206 -6.02 -9.47 -9.24
N MET A 207 -5.06 -8.72 -9.82
CA MET A 207 -5.32 -7.85 -10.96
C MET A 207 -5.83 -8.64 -12.17
N LEU A 208 -5.18 -9.77 -12.51
CA LEU A 208 -5.64 -10.62 -13.61
C LEU A 208 -7.03 -11.20 -13.32
N ALA A 209 -7.27 -11.68 -12.10
CA ALA A 209 -8.56 -12.25 -11.72
C ALA A 209 -9.70 -11.23 -11.83
N LYS A 210 -9.42 -9.94 -11.57
CA LYS A 210 -10.41 -8.87 -11.57
C LYS A 210 -10.62 -8.22 -12.94
N LEU A 211 -9.54 -7.96 -13.67
CA LEU A 211 -9.58 -7.24 -14.95
C LEU A 211 -9.63 -8.20 -16.15
N GLY A 212 -9.22 -9.45 -15.99
CA GLY A 212 -9.27 -10.47 -17.03
C GLY A 212 -8.37 -10.18 -18.24
N ARG A 213 -8.89 -10.49 -19.44
CA ARG A 213 -8.14 -10.46 -20.70
C ARG A 213 -7.51 -9.09 -21.03
N PRO A 214 -8.19 -7.93 -20.84
CA PRO A 214 -7.57 -6.62 -21.06
C PRO A 214 -6.27 -6.42 -20.29
N PHE A 215 -6.22 -6.85 -19.03
CA PHE A 215 -5.01 -6.77 -18.21
C PHE A 215 -3.93 -7.73 -18.71
N ALA A 216 -4.29 -8.98 -19.04
CA ALA A 216 -3.35 -9.97 -19.59
C ALA A 216 -2.69 -9.47 -20.88
N ALA A 217 -3.48 -8.95 -21.83
CA ALA A 217 -2.99 -8.41 -23.09
C ALA A 217 -2.08 -7.19 -22.86
N HIS A 218 -2.50 -6.25 -22.00
CA HIS A 218 -1.66 -5.09 -21.68
C HIS A 218 -0.31 -5.51 -21.06
N LEU A 219 -0.33 -6.44 -20.12
CA LEU A 219 0.88 -6.96 -19.49
C LEU A 219 1.80 -7.64 -20.51
N HIS A 220 1.27 -8.55 -21.31
CA HIS A 220 2.03 -9.38 -22.25
C HIS A 220 2.52 -8.61 -23.48
N ASP A 221 1.66 -7.83 -24.11
CA ASP A 221 1.94 -7.21 -25.42
C ASP A 221 2.56 -5.81 -25.30
N VAL A 222 2.37 -5.15 -24.15
CA VAL A 222 2.79 -3.76 -23.93
C VAL A 222 3.80 -3.67 -22.80
N TYR A 223 3.41 -4.00 -21.58
CA TYR A 223 4.20 -3.66 -20.40
C TYR A 223 5.53 -4.43 -20.33
N LEU A 224 5.50 -5.77 -20.37
CA LEU A 224 6.72 -6.58 -20.32
C LEU A 224 7.70 -6.30 -21.49
N PRO A 225 7.27 -6.32 -22.77
CA PRO A 225 8.20 -6.13 -23.89
C PRO A 225 8.65 -4.68 -24.08
N GLN A 226 7.77 -3.69 -23.89
CA GLN A 226 8.09 -2.29 -24.22
C GLN A 226 8.69 -1.54 -23.03
N GLN A 227 8.19 -1.78 -21.81
CA GLN A 227 8.66 -1.06 -20.61
C GLN A 227 9.81 -1.79 -19.93
N LEU A 228 9.75 -3.13 -19.83
CA LEU A 228 10.79 -3.93 -19.18
C LEU A 228 11.78 -4.58 -20.16
N GLN A 229 11.54 -4.49 -21.47
CA GLN A 229 12.39 -5.08 -22.51
C GLN A 229 12.60 -6.60 -22.33
N CYS A 230 11.57 -7.29 -21.83
CA CYS A 230 11.60 -8.74 -21.64
C CYS A 230 11.59 -9.47 -23.00
N SER A 231 12.22 -10.65 -23.03
CA SER A 231 12.18 -11.51 -24.21
C SER A 231 10.79 -12.12 -24.41
N PRO A 232 10.39 -12.46 -25.66
CA PRO A 232 9.10 -13.10 -25.93
C PRO A 232 8.87 -14.36 -25.09
N ALA A 233 9.89 -15.21 -24.95
CA ALA A 233 9.81 -16.43 -24.15
C ALA A 233 9.51 -16.14 -22.65
N PHE A 234 10.10 -15.06 -22.09
CA PHE A 234 9.79 -14.64 -20.74
C PHE A 234 8.34 -14.15 -20.63
N CYS A 235 7.86 -13.37 -21.60
CA CYS A 235 6.49 -12.87 -21.62
C CYS A 235 5.48 -14.01 -21.65
N ASP A 236 5.68 -15.00 -22.52
CA ASP A 236 4.80 -16.17 -22.67
C ASP A 236 4.73 -16.98 -21.37
N GLU A 237 5.88 -17.30 -20.78
CA GLU A 237 5.95 -18.10 -19.55
C GLU A 237 5.38 -17.33 -18.35
N TYR A 238 5.69 -16.04 -18.24
CA TYR A 238 5.14 -15.17 -17.20
C TYR A 238 3.61 -15.09 -17.29
N ALA A 239 3.07 -14.89 -18.49
CA ALA A 239 1.62 -14.85 -18.71
C ALA A 239 0.95 -16.20 -18.40
N ALA A 240 1.58 -17.32 -18.75
CA ALA A 240 1.08 -18.66 -18.43
C ALA A 240 1.04 -18.92 -16.92
N LEU A 241 2.12 -18.57 -16.20
CA LEU A 241 2.18 -18.71 -14.74
C LEU A 241 1.16 -17.81 -14.04
N LEU A 242 0.98 -16.58 -14.52
CA LEU A 242 -0.02 -15.67 -13.99
C LEU A 242 -1.45 -16.20 -14.22
N ALA A 243 -1.72 -16.74 -15.41
CA ALA A 243 -3.01 -17.35 -15.75
C ALA A 243 -3.32 -18.61 -14.91
N ALA A 244 -2.30 -19.35 -14.48
CA ALA A 244 -2.46 -20.46 -13.54
C ALA A 244 -2.91 -20.00 -12.14
N GLY A 245 -2.75 -18.72 -11.80
CA GLY A 245 -3.26 -18.14 -10.56
C GLY A 245 -2.50 -18.57 -9.31
N GLU A 246 -1.23 -19.00 -9.45
CA GLU A 246 -0.39 -19.53 -8.36
C GLU A 246 0.73 -18.54 -8.01
N PRO A 247 0.55 -17.67 -6.99
CA PRO A 247 1.53 -16.62 -6.66
C PRO A 247 2.92 -17.16 -6.32
N ARG A 248 2.98 -18.37 -5.76
CA ARG A 248 4.24 -19.02 -5.39
C ARG A 248 5.06 -19.42 -6.60
N ALA A 249 4.42 -20.00 -7.62
CA ALA A 249 5.08 -20.39 -8.86
C ALA A 249 5.61 -19.14 -9.60
N LEU A 250 4.81 -18.07 -9.66
CA LEU A 250 5.22 -16.80 -10.26
C LEU A 250 6.38 -16.15 -9.49
N ARG A 251 6.34 -16.17 -8.15
CA ARG A 251 7.45 -15.72 -7.30
C ARG A 251 8.73 -16.48 -7.60
N ASP A 252 8.67 -17.81 -7.68
CA ASP A 252 9.86 -18.65 -7.88
C ASP A 252 10.46 -18.43 -9.28
N PHE A 253 9.62 -18.24 -10.29
CA PHE A 253 10.02 -17.83 -11.64
C PHE A 253 10.69 -16.44 -11.65
N LEU A 254 10.08 -15.43 -11.02
CA LEU A 254 10.69 -14.10 -10.92
C LEU A 254 12.03 -14.15 -10.18
N ARG A 255 12.13 -14.94 -9.11
CA ARG A 255 13.36 -15.11 -8.35
C ARG A 255 14.49 -15.66 -9.22
N SER A 256 14.24 -16.72 -10.00
CA SER A 256 15.29 -17.32 -10.84
C SER A 256 15.81 -16.34 -11.89
N HIS A 257 14.92 -15.59 -12.54
CA HIS A 257 15.27 -14.59 -13.53
C HIS A 257 16.01 -13.38 -12.94
N LEU A 258 15.58 -12.88 -11.79
CA LEU A 258 16.26 -11.78 -11.11
C LEU A 258 17.67 -12.18 -10.62
N LEU A 259 17.86 -13.42 -10.16
CA LEU A 259 19.18 -13.95 -9.83
C LEU A 259 20.09 -14.06 -11.06
N ALA A 260 19.55 -14.55 -12.19
CA ALA A 260 20.29 -14.64 -13.44
C ALA A 260 20.69 -13.25 -13.98
N ALA A 261 19.82 -12.25 -13.86
CA ALA A 261 20.09 -10.86 -14.25
C ALA A 261 21.12 -10.18 -13.31
N GLY A 262 21.08 -10.50 -12.02
CA GLY A 262 22.02 -9.98 -11.02
C GLY A 262 23.43 -10.62 -11.09
N GLY A 263 23.53 -11.88 -11.52
CA GLY A 263 24.78 -12.61 -11.68
C GLY A 263 25.66 -12.16 -12.85
N GLY A 264 25.17 -11.27 -13.72
CA GLY A 264 25.92 -10.69 -14.84
C GLY A 264 26.64 -9.37 -14.51
N LYS A 265 26.59 -8.91 -13.25
CA LYS A 265 27.34 -7.74 -12.77
C LYS A 265 28.36 -8.20 -11.72
N SER A 266 29.48 -8.76 -12.17
CA SER A 266 30.72 -8.90 -11.40
C SER A 266 31.87 -8.38 -12.23
#